data_AF-A0A060RAD9-F1
#
_entry.id   AF-A0A060RAD9-F1
#
_cell.length_a   1.000
_cell.length_b   1.000
_cell.length_c   1.000
_cell.angle_alpha   90.00
_cell.angle_beta   90.00
_cell.angle_gamma   90.00
#
_symmetry.space_group_name_H-M   'P 1'
#
loop_
_entity.id
_entity.type
_entity.pdbx_description
1 polymer ?
#
loop_
_entity_poly.entity_id
_entity_poly.type
_entity_poly.pdbx_seq_one_letter_code
_entity_poly.pdbx_strand_id
1 'polypeptide(L)'
;MATDKEDVIIFMIEELTKLVKQNSKSPQSDLSKVETLTVMMQSSIDQTADNTTQLKEAIEEARKPVIRERRITIDIVSKEAVFIFIGMIIIITGLSAWLYLATRPNYDRIDNDLKYRYIKMKGEATPQRISELEDLFEINRDNAKIRQMSKDVENYERAVQQKATLDEQARLRQQEAEKLNHEAEKIKKK
;
A
#
# COMPACT_ATOMS: atom_id res chain seq x y z
N MET A 1 -71.99 98.31 34.63
CA MET A 1 -70.81 98.36 33.75
C MET A 1 -69.95 97.15 34.14
N ALA A 2 -70.28 95.99 33.57
CA ALA A 2 -69.82 94.67 34.02
C ALA A 2 -69.41 93.85 32.78
N THR A 3 -68.38 94.33 32.09
CA THR A 3 -67.87 93.83 30.80
C THR A 3 -66.36 94.04 30.81
N ASP A 4 -65.64 93.16 31.49
CA ASP A 4 -64.17 93.15 31.47
C ASP A 4 -63.61 91.80 31.95
N LYS A 5 -64.18 91.21 33.01
CA LYS A 5 -63.65 89.96 33.59
C LYS A 5 -63.96 88.71 32.76
N GLU A 6 -65.15 88.61 32.17
CA GLU A 6 -65.54 87.43 31.39
C GLU A 6 -64.80 87.36 30.05
N ASP A 7 -64.59 88.49 29.39
CA ASP A 7 -63.83 88.55 28.13
C ASP A 7 -62.34 88.23 28.32
N VAL A 8 -61.74 88.66 29.44
CA VAL A 8 -60.34 88.32 29.77
C VAL A 8 -60.18 86.82 30.07
N ILE A 9 -61.16 86.19 30.71
CA ILE A 9 -61.15 84.75 30.96
C ILE A 9 -61.28 83.97 29.64
N ILE A 10 -62.18 84.39 28.75
CA ILE A 10 -62.36 83.75 27.43
C ILE A 10 -61.07 83.87 26.61
N PHE A 11 -60.46 85.06 26.58
CA PHE A 11 -59.20 85.28 25.85
C PHE A 11 -58.06 84.42 26.41
N MET A 12 -57.90 84.33 27.73
CA MET A 12 -56.88 83.46 28.33
C MET A 12 -57.12 81.97 28.04
N ILE A 13 -58.37 81.51 28.05
CA ILE A 13 -58.70 80.11 27.70
C ILE A 13 -58.37 79.84 26.24
N GLU A 14 -58.64 80.80 25.34
CA GLU A 14 -58.34 80.67 23.93
C GLU A 14 -56.82 80.67 23.67
N GLU A 15 -56.07 81.53 24.35
CA GLU A 15 -54.61 81.59 24.31
C GLU A 15 -53.99 80.28 24.84
N LEU A 16 -54.47 79.77 25.97
CA LEU A 16 -54.04 78.48 26.53
C LEU A 16 -54.37 77.32 25.57
N THR A 17 -55.54 77.36 24.92
CA THR A 17 -55.94 76.36 23.93
C THR A 17 -55.04 76.41 22.69
N LYS A 18 -54.61 77.61 22.28
CA LYS A 18 -53.69 77.81 21.16
C LYS A 18 -52.28 77.31 21.49
N LEU A 19 -51.79 77.60 22.69
CA LEU A 19 -50.50 77.11 23.19
C LEU A 19 -50.48 75.58 23.31
N VAL A 20 -51.57 74.96 23.77
CA VAL A 20 -51.72 73.50 23.79
C VAL A 20 -51.74 72.91 22.37
N LYS A 21 -52.44 73.53 21.42
CA LYS A 21 -52.45 73.10 20.01
C LYS A 21 -51.09 73.27 19.31
N GLN A 22 -50.28 74.24 19.71
CA GLN A 22 -48.94 74.43 19.16
C GLN A 22 -47.94 73.44 19.77
N ASN A 23 -48.07 73.11 21.06
CA ASN A 23 -47.19 72.20 21.77
C ASN A 23 -47.51 70.70 21.55
N SER A 24 -48.67 70.37 20.98
CA SER A 24 -49.03 68.98 20.62
C SER A 24 -48.39 68.50 19.30
N LYS A 25 -47.43 69.24 18.74
CA LYS A 25 -46.56 68.77 17.65
C LYS A 25 -45.19 68.33 18.19
N SER A 26 -45.19 67.39 19.12
CA SER A 26 -44.05 66.48 19.29
C SER A 26 -44.25 65.29 18.32
N PRO A 27 -43.24 64.81 17.58
CA PRO A 27 -43.42 63.69 16.68
C PRO A 27 -43.75 62.42 17.48
N GLN A 28 -45.02 62.02 17.46
CA GLN A 28 -45.41 60.66 17.79
C GLN A 28 -44.74 59.76 16.74
N SER A 29 -43.76 58.95 17.18
CA SER A 29 -43.05 58.02 16.31
C SER A 29 -44.06 57.16 15.56
N ASP A 30 -44.03 57.27 14.23
CA ASP A 30 -44.96 56.67 13.28
C ASP A 30 -44.93 55.14 13.36
N LEU A 31 -45.81 54.57 14.20
CA LEU A 31 -45.90 53.13 14.52
C LEU A 31 -46.11 52.29 13.25
N SER A 32 -46.70 52.89 12.21
CA SER A 32 -46.93 52.28 10.90
C SER A 32 -45.63 51.85 10.19
N LYS A 33 -44.53 52.60 10.36
CA LYS A 33 -43.22 52.25 9.78
C LYS A 33 -42.59 51.06 10.47
N VAL A 34 -42.79 50.94 11.79
CA VAL A 34 -42.30 49.80 12.58
C VAL A 34 -43.07 48.54 12.19
N GLU A 35 -44.40 48.61 12.07
CA GLU A 35 -45.22 47.49 11.60
C GLU A 35 -44.85 47.05 10.17
N THR A 36 -44.65 48.01 9.26
CA THR A 36 -44.24 47.71 7.88
C THR A 36 -42.85 47.04 7.84
N LEU A 37 -41.91 47.50 8.67
CA LEU A 37 -40.60 46.88 8.81
C LEU A 37 -40.69 45.46 9.38
N THR A 38 -41.56 45.22 10.37
CA THR A 38 -41.80 43.88 10.92
C THR A 38 -42.36 42.93 9.87
N VAL A 39 -43.32 43.38 9.05
CA VAL A 39 -43.89 42.56 7.96
C VAL A 39 -42.84 42.27 6.89
N MET A 40 -42.05 43.26 6.47
CA MET A 40 -40.96 43.04 5.50
C MET A 40 -39.87 42.11 6.03
N MET A 41 -39.55 42.22 7.32
CA MET A 41 -38.57 41.36 7.99
C MET A 41 -39.08 39.92 8.09
N GLN A 42 -40.36 39.73 8.43
CA GLN A 42 -40.97 38.40 8.44
C GLN A 42 -41.00 37.78 7.04
N SER A 43 -41.38 38.55 6.01
CA SER A 43 -41.36 38.08 4.63
C SER A 43 -39.95 37.71 4.14
N SER A 44 -38.94 38.45 4.58
CA SER A 44 -37.53 38.15 4.25
C SER A 44 -37.04 36.90 4.98
N ILE A 45 -37.48 36.68 6.22
CA ILE A 45 -37.22 35.45 6.99
C ILE A 45 -37.87 34.25 6.28
N ASP A 46 -39.12 34.38 5.86
CA ASP A 46 -39.87 33.32 5.18
C ASP A 46 -39.22 32.97 3.83
N GLN A 47 -38.81 33.97 3.04
CA GLN A 47 -38.06 33.78 1.80
C GLN A 47 -36.70 33.11 2.04
N THR A 48 -36.01 33.47 3.12
CA THR A 48 -34.73 32.85 3.48
C THR A 48 -34.93 31.39 3.91
N ALA A 49 -36.00 31.09 4.64
CA ALA A 49 -36.37 29.74 5.02
C ALA A 49 -36.70 28.89 3.79
N ASP A 50 -37.46 29.42 2.83
CA ASP A 50 -37.80 28.73 1.59
C ASP A 50 -36.55 28.46 0.73
N ASN A 51 -35.70 29.47 0.52
CA ASN A 51 -34.43 29.30 -0.19
C ASN A 51 -33.49 28.31 0.48
N THR A 52 -33.46 28.28 1.82
CA THR A 52 -32.67 27.29 2.58
C THR A 52 -33.20 25.88 2.36
N THR A 53 -34.52 25.72 2.22
CA THR A 53 -35.17 24.44 1.98
C THR A 53 -34.88 23.95 0.56
N GLN A 54 -35.03 24.82 -0.45
CA GLN A 54 -34.68 24.53 -1.84
C GLN A 54 -33.18 24.18 -1.99
N LEU A 55 -32.29 24.89 -1.29
CA LEU A 55 -30.86 24.60 -1.29
C LEU A 55 -30.55 23.24 -0.66
N LYS A 56 -31.23 22.85 0.43
CA LYS A 56 -31.08 21.52 1.02
C LYS A 56 -31.50 20.43 0.04
N GLU A 57 -32.60 20.64 -0.67
CA GLU A 57 -33.11 19.69 -1.65
C GLU A 57 -32.16 19.54 -2.85
N ALA A 58 -31.62 20.66 -3.36
CA ALA A 58 -30.61 20.68 -4.41
C ALA A 58 -29.27 20.04 -3.97
N ILE A 59 -28.86 20.23 -2.71
CA ILE A 59 -27.67 19.58 -2.14
C ILE A 59 -27.88 18.07 -2.00
N GLU A 60 -29.06 17.63 -1.53
CA GLU A 60 -29.38 16.19 -1.45
C GLU A 60 -29.47 15.54 -2.83
N GLU A 61 -30.00 16.25 -3.83
CA GLU A 61 -29.99 15.77 -5.21
C GLU A 61 -28.58 15.68 -5.80
N ALA A 62 -27.73 16.69 -5.57
CA ALA A 62 -26.33 16.68 -6.00
C ALA A 62 -25.46 15.66 -5.23
N ARG A 63 -25.86 15.28 -4.01
CA ARG A 63 -25.19 14.28 -3.17
C ARG A 63 -25.50 12.85 -3.58
N LYS A 64 -26.52 12.61 -4.42
CA LYS A 64 -26.78 11.29 -4.98
C LYS A 64 -25.52 10.80 -5.71
N PRO A 65 -24.93 9.65 -5.32
CA PRO A 65 -23.68 9.19 -5.91
C PRO A 65 -23.89 8.94 -7.40
N VAL A 66 -23.12 9.63 -8.25
CA VAL A 66 -23.07 9.34 -9.70
C VAL A 66 -22.28 8.05 -9.88
N ILE A 67 -22.96 6.91 -9.76
CA ILE A 67 -22.40 5.59 -10.02
C ILE A 67 -22.23 5.46 -11.54
N ARG A 68 -21.00 5.67 -12.03
CA ARG A 68 -20.66 5.38 -13.42
C ARG A 68 -20.48 3.87 -13.58
N GLU A 69 -21.55 3.18 -13.95
CA GLU A 69 -21.48 1.79 -14.38
C GLU A 69 -20.64 1.71 -15.66
N ARG A 70 -19.47 1.05 -15.57
CA ARG A 70 -18.65 0.76 -16.75
C ARG A 70 -19.09 -0.62 -17.27
N ARG A 71 -20.05 -0.65 -18.19
CA ARG A 71 -20.50 -1.89 -18.85
C ARG A 71 -19.52 -2.26 -19.96
N ILE A 72 -18.79 -3.36 -19.78
CA ILE A 72 -17.99 -3.97 -20.84
C ILE A 72 -18.89 -5.00 -21.53
N THR A 73 -19.43 -4.64 -22.69
CA THR A 73 -20.20 -5.57 -23.52
C THR A 73 -19.21 -6.28 -24.45
N ILE A 74 -19.06 -7.59 -24.28
CA ILE A 74 -18.27 -8.42 -25.20
C ILE A 74 -19.25 -8.99 -26.22
N ASP A 75 -19.25 -8.43 -27.43
CA ASP A 75 -20.06 -8.98 -28.52
C ASP A 75 -19.40 -10.24 -29.06
N ILE A 76 -20.09 -11.36 -28.87
CA ILE A 76 -19.68 -12.66 -29.38
C ILE A 76 -19.97 -12.67 -30.89
N VAL A 77 -18.94 -12.42 -31.70
CA VAL A 77 -19.02 -12.33 -33.17
C VAL A 77 -19.63 -13.59 -33.80
N SER A 78 -19.34 -14.78 -33.25
CA SER A 78 -19.94 -16.05 -33.66
C SER A 78 -19.74 -17.13 -32.61
N LYS A 79 -20.60 -18.18 -32.62
CA LYS A 79 -20.43 -19.36 -31.76
C LYS A 79 -19.07 -20.04 -31.99
N GLU A 80 -18.60 -20.06 -33.24
CA GLU A 80 -17.32 -20.63 -33.64
C GLU A 80 -16.12 -19.88 -33.03
N ALA A 81 -16.20 -18.55 -32.94
CA ALA A 81 -15.15 -17.75 -32.32
C ALA A 81 -14.95 -18.11 -30.84
N VAL A 82 -16.02 -18.37 -30.09
CA VAL A 82 -15.95 -18.77 -28.68
C VAL A 82 -15.21 -20.09 -28.52
N PHE A 83 -15.49 -21.08 -29.37
CA PHE A 83 -14.80 -22.37 -29.34
C PHE A 83 -13.30 -22.23 -29.66
N ILE A 84 -12.94 -21.35 -30.59
CA ILE A 84 -11.53 -21.04 -30.90
C ILE A 84 -10.83 -20.39 -29.69
N PHE A 85 -11.48 -19.43 -29.03
CA PHE A 85 -10.92 -18.80 -27.81
C PHE A 85 -10.71 -19.81 -26.68
N ILE A 86 -11.68 -20.69 -26.44
CA ILE A 86 -11.55 -21.77 -25.45
C ILE A 86 -10.39 -22.70 -25.82
N GLY A 87 -10.30 -23.12 -27.09
CA GLY A 87 -9.22 -23.95 -27.60
C GLY A 87 -7.84 -23.29 -27.42
N MET A 88 -7.72 -22.00 -27.72
CA MET A 88 -6.50 -21.24 -27.48
C MET A 88 -6.09 -21.23 -26.01
N ILE A 89 -7.03 -21.01 -25.08
CA ILE A 89 -6.73 -21.02 -23.64
C ILE A 89 -6.24 -22.40 -23.20
N ILE A 90 -6.87 -23.48 -23.67
CA ILE A 90 -6.45 -24.86 -23.36
C ILE A 90 -5.03 -25.12 -23.89
N ILE A 91 -4.74 -24.74 -25.13
CA ILE A 91 -3.42 -24.92 -25.73
C ILE A 91 -2.37 -24.11 -24.96
N ILE A 92 -2.63 -22.84 -24.65
CA ILE A 92 -1.69 -21.99 -23.89
C ILE A 92 -1.44 -22.58 -22.50
N THR A 93 -2.49 -23.05 -21.82
CA THR A 93 -2.36 -23.65 -20.49
C THR A 93 -1.58 -24.96 -20.55
N GLY A 94 -1.85 -25.80 -21.56
CA GLY A 94 -1.13 -27.05 -21.80
C GLY A 94 0.34 -26.83 -22.13
N LEU A 95 0.65 -25.86 -23.00
CA LEU A 95 2.03 -25.47 -23.31
C LEU A 95 2.74 -24.89 -22.10
N SER A 96 2.05 -24.09 -21.29
CA SER A 96 2.62 -23.53 -20.05
C SER A 96 2.92 -24.63 -19.03
N ALA A 97 2.02 -25.60 -18.86
CA ALA A 97 2.23 -26.75 -18.00
C ALA A 97 3.39 -27.62 -18.52
N TRP A 98 3.43 -27.92 -19.81
CA TRP A 98 4.52 -28.67 -20.42
C TRP A 98 5.87 -27.95 -20.25
N LEU A 99 5.90 -26.64 -20.50
CA LEU A 99 7.09 -25.83 -20.30
C LEU A 99 7.50 -25.81 -18.83
N TYR A 100 6.57 -25.71 -17.90
CA TYR A 100 6.83 -25.79 -16.46
C TYR A 100 7.43 -27.15 -16.06
N LEU A 101 6.94 -28.26 -16.62
CA LEU A 101 7.54 -29.57 -16.41
C LEU A 101 8.93 -29.68 -17.06
N ALA A 102 9.11 -29.17 -18.28
CA ALA A 102 10.38 -29.20 -18.99
C ALA A 102 11.46 -28.29 -18.36
N THR A 103 11.03 -27.20 -17.70
CA THR A 103 11.91 -26.27 -16.96
C THR A 103 12.04 -26.61 -15.48
N ARG A 104 11.45 -27.73 -15.01
CA ARG A 104 11.82 -28.31 -13.71
C ARG A 104 13.35 -28.33 -13.68
N PRO A 105 13.99 -27.69 -12.68
CA PRO A 105 15.44 -27.70 -12.62
C PRO A 105 15.89 -29.15 -12.72
N ASN A 106 16.96 -29.38 -13.48
CA ASN A 106 17.47 -30.70 -13.75
C ASN A 106 18.05 -31.26 -12.44
N TYR A 107 17.15 -31.69 -11.55
CA TYR A 107 17.45 -32.19 -10.21
C TYR A 107 18.40 -33.36 -10.34
N ASP A 108 18.25 -34.17 -11.38
CA ASP A 108 19.17 -35.24 -11.76
C ASP A 108 20.62 -34.76 -11.82
N ARG A 109 20.89 -33.56 -12.36
CA ARG A 109 22.26 -33.04 -12.45
C ARG A 109 22.82 -32.62 -11.08
N ILE A 110 22.01 -31.97 -10.26
CA ILE A 110 22.42 -31.49 -8.93
C ILE A 110 22.58 -32.68 -7.98
N ASP A 111 21.63 -33.61 -8.05
CA ASP A 111 21.59 -34.81 -7.23
C ASP A 111 22.74 -35.74 -7.63
N ASN A 112 23.03 -35.92 -8.93
CA ASN A 112 24.19 -36.69 -9.37
C ASN A 112 25.53 -36.07 -8.97
N ASP A 113 25.66 -34.74 -9.01
CA ASP A 113 26.86 -34.05 -8.53
C ASP A 113 27.08 -34.29 -7.03
N LEU A 114 26.01 -34.22 -6.23
CA LEU A 114 26.08 -34.50 -4.80
C LEU A 114 26.39 -35.99 -4.52
N LYS A 115 25.75 -36.93 -5.23
CA LYS A 115 26.04 -38.37 -5.16
C LYS A 115 27.54 -38.62 -5.43
N TYR A 116 28.09 -38.03 -6.49
CA TYR A 116 29.51 -38.18 -6.85
C TYR A 116 30.46 -37.61 -5.78
N ARG A 117 30.24 -36.37 -5.33
CA ARG A 117 31.08 -35.74 -4.30
C ARG A 117 31.03 -36.49 -2.98
N TYR A 118 29.86 -37.03 -2.61
CA TYR A 118 29.72 -37.85 -1.41
C TYR A 118 30.51 -39.16 -1.51
N ILE A 119 30.41 -39.88 -2.63
CA ILE A 119 31.21 -41.10 -2.86
C ILE A 119 32.70 -40.76 -2.81
N LYS A 120 33.12 -39.67 -3.46
CA LYS A 120 34.51 -39.18 -3.44
C LYS A 120 35.00 -38.86 -2.02
N MET A 121 34.16 -38.24 -1.20
CA MET A 121 34.46 -37.99 0.21
C MET A 121 34.63 -39.29 1.01
N LYS A 122 33.78 -40.28 0.77
CA LYS A 122 33.83 -41.55 1.49
C LYS A 122 34.96 -42.47 1.03
N GLY A 123 35.55 -42.22 -0.14
CA GLY A 123 36.70 -42.95 -0.67
C GLY A 123 36.38 -44.34 -1.24
N GLU A 124 35.12 -44.78 -1.18
CA GLU A 124 34.69 -46.11 -1.61
C GLU A 124 33.34 -46.04 -2.33
N ALA A 125 33.27 -46.69 -3.49
CA ALA A 125 32.06 -46.84 -4.30
C ALA A 125 31.54 -48.29 -4.18
N THR A 126 31.06 -48.67 -3.00
CA THR A 126 30.47 -50.00 -2.80
C THR A 126 29.06 -50.09 -3.39
N PRO A 127 28.66 -51.25 -3.95
CA PRO A 127 27.32 -51.44 -4.51
C PRO A 127 26.20 -51.13 -3.51
N GLN A 128 26.39 -51.50 -2.24
CA GLN A 128 25.45 -51.21 -1.16
C GLN A 128 25.26 -49.70 -0.96
N ARG A 129 26.36 -48.93 -0.95
CA ARG A 129 26.29 -47.47 -0.78
C ARG A 129 25.67 -46.77 -1.99
N ILE A 130 25.93 -47.26 -3.20
CA ILE A 130 25.29 -46.74 -4.41
C ILE A 130 23.78 -47.01 -4.32
N SER A 131 23.37 -48.21 -3.92
CA SER A 131 21.96 -48.54 -3.73
C SER A 131 21.29 -47.69 -2.64
N GLU A 132 21.96 -47.42 -1.51
CA GLU A 132 21.46 -46.49 -0.48
C GLU A 132 21.28 -45.06 -1.00
N LEU A 133 22.19 -44.59 -1.87
CA LEU A 133 22.10 -43.28 -2.51
C LEU A 133 20.98 -43.23 -3.56
N GLU A 134 20.78 -44.30 -4.33
CA GLU A 134 19.66 -44.40 -5.27
C GLU A 134 18.32 -44.41 -4.52
N ASP A 135 18.21 -45.19 -3.45
CA ASP A 135 17.01 -45.19 -2.61
C ASP A 135 16.74 -43.81 -2.00
N LEU A 136 17.77 -43.14 -1.46
CA LEU A 136 17.64 -41.84 -0.83
C LEU A 136 17.26 -40.70 -1.79
N PHE A 137 17.65 -40.78 -3.06
CA PHE A 137 17.43 -39.69 -4.03
C PHE A 137 16.26 -39.97 -5.00
N GLU A 138 15.96 -41.24 -5.28
CA GLU A 138 14.95 -41.64 -6.27
C GLU A 138 13.73 -42.30 -5.63
N ILE A 139 13.91 -43.43 -4.94
CA ILE A 139 12.80 -44.28 -4.47
C ILE A 139 12.12 -43.69 -3.22
N ASN A 140 12.91 -43.36 -2.20
CA ASN A 140 12.49 -42.87 -0.89
C ASN A 140 13.13 -41.50 -0.60
N ARG A 141 12.80 -40.51 -1.44
CA ARG A 141 13.45 -39.19 -1.41
C ARG A 141 13.31 -38.47 -0.07
N ASP A 142 14.41 -38.40 0.69
CA ASP A 142 14.47 -37.70 1.98
C ASP A 142 15.30 -36.41 1.89
N ASN A 143 14.60 -35.29 1.69
CA ASN A 143 15.21 -33.96 1.58
C ASN A 143 15.94 -33.50 2.86
N ALA A 144 15.65 -34.06 4.04
CA ALA A 144 16.37 -33.73 5.26
C ALA A 144 17.75 -34.39 5.25
N LYS A 145 17.80 -35.69 4.93
CA LYS A 145 19.05 -36.44 4.77
C LYS A 145 19.91 -35.92 3.62
N ILE A 146 19.31 -35.57 2.48
CA ILE A 146 20.04 -34.98 1.33
C ILE A 146 20.70 -33.65 1.75
N ARG A 147 20.00 -32.81 2.52
CA ARG A 147 20.57 -31.56 3.04
C ARG A 147 21.71 -31.79 4.04
N GLN A 148 21.57 -32.79 4.90
CA GLN A 148 22.65 -33.17 5.80
C GLN A 148 23.88 -33.67 5.02
N MET A 149 23.67 -34.55 4.05
CA MET A 149 24.72 -35.05 3.17
C MET A 149 25.44 -33.92 2.44
N SER A 150 24.71 -32.93 1.91
CA SER A 150 25.30 -31.76 1.28
C SER A 150 26.20 -30.97 2.22
N LYS A 151 25.80 -30.79 3.48
CA LYS A 151 26.62 -30.11 4.49
C LYS A 151 27.87 -30.92 4.86
N ASP A 152 27.73 -32.24 4.98
CA ASP A 152 28.85 -33.13 5.31
C ASP A 152 29.92 -33.08 4.21
N VAL A 153 29.49 -33.13 2.93
CA VAL A 153 30.37 -32.99 1.77
C VAL A 153 31.06 -31.62 1.76
N GLU A 154 30.31 -30.54 1.94
CA GLU A 154 30.86 -29.18 1.94
C GLU A 154 31.90 -28.99 3.07
N ASN A 155 31.62 -29.51 4.26
CA ASN A 155 32.53 -29.45 5.39
C ASN A 155 33.82 -30.23 5.13
N TYR A 156 33.72 -31.42 4.53
CA TYR A 156 34.87 -32.21 4.14
C TYR A 156 35.73 -31.50 3.09
N GLU A 157 35.11 -30.98 2.03
CA GLU A 157 35.83 -30.26 0.96
C GLU A 157 36.56 -29.04 1.51
N ARG A 158 35.93 -28.29 2.41
CA ARG A 158 36.56 -27.16 3.12
C ARG A 158 37.74 -27.62 3.98
N ALA A 159 37.60 -28.70 4.73
CA ALA A 159 38.68 -29.23 5.56
C ALA A 159 39.87 -29.71 4.73
N VAL A 160 39.61 -30.41 3.62
CA VAL A 160 40.65 -30.86 2.68
C VAL A 160 41.38 -29.67 2.07
N GLN A 161 40.65 -28.63 1.65
CA GLN A 161 41.26 -27.43 1.10
C GLN A 161 42.13 -26.71 2.13
N GLN A 162 41.63 -26.51 3.36
CA GLN A 162 42.40 -25.89 4.43
C GLN A 162 43.67 -26.68 4.75
N LYS A 163 43.57 -28.01 4.86
CA LYS A 163 44.73 -28.87 5.07
C LYS A 163 45.76 -28.72 3.95
N ALA A 164 45.33 -28.76 2.69
CA ALA A 164 46.22 -28.57 1.54
C ALA A 164 46.93 -27.21 1.58
N THR A 165 46.25 -26.13 1.98
CA THR A 165 46.88 -24.81 2.12
C THR A 165 47.91 -24.75 3.24
N LEU A 166 47.63 -25.41 4.38
CA LEU A 166 48.55 -25.46 5.52
C LEU A 166 49.78 -26.31 5.21
N ASP A 167 49.59 -27.45 4.54
CA ASP A 167 50.68 -28.34 4.14
C ASP A 167 51.61 -27.64 3.15
N GLU A 168 51.06 -26.89 2.18
CA GLU A 168 51.89 -26.13 1.24
C GLU A 168 52.64 -24.99 1.92
N GLN A 169 52.00 -24.29 2.87
CA GLN A 169 52.67 -23.26 3.67
C GLN A 169 53.80 -23.85 4.52
N ALA A 170 53.58 -25.02 5.12
CA ALA A 170 54.62 -25.72 5.88
C ALA A 170 55.79 -26.12 4.98
N ARG A 171 55.53 -26.60 3.77
CA ARG A 171 56.55 -26.93 2.77
C ARG A 171 57.40 -25.72 2.39
N LEU A 172 56.79 -24.56 2.16
CA LEU A 172 57.50 -23.32 1.83
C LEU A 172 58.37 -22.84 3.01
N ARG A 173 57.85 -22.85 4.23
CA ARG A 173 58.61 -22.48 5.43
C ARG A 173 59.80 -23.41 5.68
N GLN A 174 59.64 -24.71 5.44
CA GLN A 174 60.74 -25.66 5.54
C GLN A 174 61.83 -25.35 4.52
N GLN A 175 61.48 -25.05 3.27
CA GLN A 175 62.44 -24.66 2.24
C GLN A 175 63.18 -23.37 2.58
N GLU A 176 62.50 -22.39 3.17
CA GLU A 176 63.14 -21.15 3.65
C GLU A 176 64.09 -21.42 4.83
N ALA A 177 63.67 -22.23 5.80
CA ALA A 177 64.50 -22.59 6.95
C ALA A 177 65.77 -23.36 6.53
N GLU A 178 65.66 -24.28 5.59
CA GLU A 178 66.81 -25.03 5.03
C GLU A 178 67.80 -24.10 4.31
N LYS A 179 67.29 -23.13 3.52
CA LYS A 179 68.14 -22.11 2.87
C LYS A 179 68.86 -21.24 3.87
N LEU A 180 68.15 -20.71 4.87
CA LEU A 180 68.73 -19.87 5.92
C LEU A 180 69.79 -20.63 6.73
N ASN A 181 69.53 -21.90 7.05
CA ASN A 181 70.50 -22.72 7.77
C ASN A 181 71.77 -22.95 6.93
N HIS A 182 71.62 -23.23 5.63
CA HIS A 182 72.75 -23.39 4.72
C HIS A 182 73.58 -22.11 4.56
N GLU A 183 72.94 -20.93 4.52
CA GLU A 183 73.64 -19.64 4.53
C GLU A 183 74.39 -19.39 5.84
N ALA A 184 73.76 -19.67 6.99
CA ALA A 184 74.39 -19.52 8.29
C ALA A 184 75.62 -20.45 8.44
N GLU A 185 75.55 -21.69 7.97
CA GLU A 185 76.69 -22.61 7.96
C GLU A 185 77.84 -22.13 7.07
N LYS A 186 77.54 -21.53 5.91
CA LYS A 186 78.56 -20.92 5.04
C LYS A 186 79.29 -19.77 5.72
N ILE A 187 78.57 -18.93 6.46
CA ILE A 187 79.16 -17.82 7.22
C ILE A 187 80.06 -18.34 8.35
N LYS A 188 79.63 -19.37 9.08
CA LYS A 188 80.43 -19.97 10.17
C LYS A 188 81.74 -20.62 9.74
N LYS A 189 81.83 -21.07 8.48
CA LYS A 189 83.03 -21.74 7.93
C LYS A 189 84.02 -20.77 7.27
N LYS A 190 83.73 -19.47 7.26
CA LYS A 190 84.56 -18.40 6.72
C LYS A 190 85.32 -17.71 7.83
#